data_AF-A0A946H6N3-F1
#
_entry.id   AF-A0A946H6N3-F1
#
_cell.length_a   1.000
_cell.length_b   1.000
_cell.length_c   1.000
_cell.angle_alpha   90.00
_cell.angle_beta   90.00
_cell.angle_gamma   90.00
#
_symmetry.space_group_name_H-M   'P 1'
#
loop_
_entity.id
_entity.type
_entity.pdbx_description
1 polymer ?
#
loop_
_entity_poly.entity_id
_entity_poly.type
_entity_poly.pdbx_seq_one_letter_code
_entity_poly.pdbx_strand_id
1 'polypeptide(L)'
;MNSYFTKFVVYALVLTAILISIAVVVISSVANLEVPIGIYWTIPLIGALNILSFKMLVNAKEKNPYQFVNAFTVSMGIKFAAAAIILLVCGLLDKENFRPAALSFGCAYMAFLFLEVIFVKKELRS
;
A
#
# COMPACT_ATOMS: atom_id res chain seq x y z
N MET A 1 -15.28 -16.48 6.84
CA MET A 1 -14.41 -15.39 6.35
C MET A 1 -14.47 -15.42 4.83
N ASN A 2 -14.81 -14.31 4.18
CA ASN A 2 -15.05 -14.27 2.72
C ASN A 2 -13.80 -14.78 1.96
N SER A 3 -13.96 -15.76 1.06
CA SER A 3 -12.84 -16.42 0.36
C SER A 3 -11.96 -15.40 -0.38
N TYR A 4 -12.56 -14.32 -0.88
CA TYR A 4 -11.88 -13.23 -1.57
C TYR A 4 -11.03 -12.35 -0.64
N PHE A 5 -11.48 -12.12 0.60
CA PHE A 5 -10.69 -11.37 1.58
C PHE A 5 -9.42 -12.12 1.96
N THR A 6 -9.51 -13.42 2.23
CA THR A 6 -8.33 -14.24 2.54
C THR A 6 -7.34 -14.25 1.39
N LYS A 7 -7.82 -14.39 0.14
CA LYS A 7 -6.97 -14.28 -1.06
C LYS A 7 -6.29 -12.91 -1.09
N PHE A 8 -7.04 -11.81 -0.98
CA PHE A 8 -6.48 -10.46 -1.00
C PHE A 8 -5.35 -10.28 0.03
N VAL A 9 -5.55 -10.74 1.27
CA VAL A 9 -4.51 -10.67 2.32
C VAL A 9 -3.26 -11.42 1.91
N VAL A 10 -3.37 -12.64 1.39
CA VAL A 10 -2.21 -13.43 0.92
C VAL A 10 -1.48 -12.70 -0.21
N TYR A 11 -2.21 -12.19 -1.21
CA TYR A 11 -1.59 -11.43 -2.31
C TYR A 11 -0.91 -10.14 -1.80
N ALA A 12 -1.51 -9.44 -0.84
CA ALA A 12 -0.93 -8.24 -0.25
C ALA A 12 0.36 -8.57 0.53
N LEU A 13 0.39 -9.66 1.29
CA LEU A 13 1.59 -10.10 2.03
C LEU A 13 2.71 -10.53 1.07
N VAL A 14 2.40 -11.31 0.04
CA VAL A 14 3.37 -11.71 -0.99
C VAL A 14 3.91 -10.48 -1.72
N LEU A 15 3.03 -9.55 -2.11
CA LEU A 15 3.44 -8.31 -2.75
C LEU A 15 4.33 -7.46 -1.83
N THR A 16 4.03 -7.41 -0.53
CA THR A 16 4.87 -6.72 0.48
C THR A 16 6.29 -7.31 0.48
N ALA A 17 6.42 -8.64 0.57
CA ALA A 17 7.72 -9.31 0.58
C ALA A 17 8.51 -9.09 -0.72
N ILE A 18 7.83 -9.16 -1.88
CA ILE A 18 8.43 -8.89 -3.18
C ILE A 18 8.93 -7.44 -3.27
N LEU A 19 8.11 -6.46 -2.88
CA LEU A 19 8.48 -5.05 -2.95
C LEU A 19 9.65 -4.70 -2.04
N ILE A 20 9.70 -5.24 -0.83
CA ILE A 20 10.86 -5.09 0.06
C ILE A 20 12.10 -5.68 -0.59
N SER A 21 12.00 -6.91 -1.12
CA SER A 21 13.14 -7.59 -1.74
C SER A 21 13.69 -6.82 -2.95
N ILE A 22 12.80 -6.32 -3.82
CA ILE A 22 13.17 -5.50 -4.97
C ILE A 22 13.81 -4.18 -4.51
N ALA A 23 13.22 -3.50 -3.52
CA ALA A 23 13.74 -2.23 -3.03
C ALA A 23 15.14 -2.39 -2.44
N VAL A 24 15.37 -3.44 -1.63
CA VAL A 24 16.68 -3.78 -1.07
C VAL A 24 17.69 -4.01 -2.19
N VAL A 25 17.40 -4.89 -3.15
CA VAL A 25 18.32 -5.22 -4.25
C VAL A 25 18.63 -3.99 -5.12
N VAL A 26 17.62 -3.19 -5.47
CA VAL A 26 17.83 -2.00 -6.31
C VAL A 26 18.69 -0.97 -5.57
N ILE A 27 18.44 -0.72 -4.29
CA ILE A 27 19.20 0.27 -3.53
C ILE A 27 20.63 -0.21 -3.27
N SER A 28 20.80 -1.48 -2.87
CA SER A 28 22.13 -2.01 -2.59
C SER A 28 22.99 -2.18 -3.84
N SER A 29 22.40 -2.62 -4.96
CA SER A 29 23.17 -3.03 -6.15
C SER A 29 23.25 -1.95 -7.23
N VAL A 30 22.24 -1.09 -7.36
CA VAL A 30 22.23 -0.04 -8.39
C VAL A 30 22.65 1.31 -7.81
N ALA A 31 22.16 1.64 -6.61
CA ALA A 31 22.46 2.94 -6.00
C ALA A 31 23.74 2.94 -5.15
N ASN A 32 24.26 1.77 -4.74
CA ASN A 32 25.36 1.63 -3.77
C ASN A 32 25.14 2.47 -2.50
N LEU A 33 23.89 2.59 -2.07
CA LEU A 33 23.51 3.32 -0.86
C LEU A 33 23.18 2.34 0.25
N GLU A 34 23.34 2.78 1.50
CA GLU A 34 22.79 2.06 2.64
C GLU A 34 21.26 1.99 2.50
N VAL A 35 20.70 0.81 2.76
CA VAL A 35 19.26 0.60 2.64
C VAL A 35 18.56 1.38 3.75
N PRO A 36 17.70 2.37 3.43
CA PRO A 36 17.01 3.14 4.44
C PRO A 36 16.10 2.23 5.28
N ILE A 37 16.28 2.26 6.60
CA ILE A 37 15.45 1.46 7.54
C ILE A 37 13.96 1.73 7.35
N GLY A 38 13.60 2.95 6.91
CA GLY A 38 12.23 3.34 6.60
C GLY A 38 11.53 2.40 5.62
N ILE A 39 12.24 1.71 4.71
CA ILE A 39 11.64 0.79 3.73
C ILE A 39 10.94 -0.39 4.43
N TYR A 40 11.55 -0.92 5.48
CA TYR A 40 11.02 -2.05 6.24
C TYR A 40 9.77 -1.71 7.06
N TRP A 41 9.51 -0.42 7.30
CA TRP A 41 8.33 0.03 8.04
C TRP A 41 7.24 0.56 7.12
N THR A 42 7.64 1.33 6.09
CA THR A 42 6.71 2.01 5.20
C THR A 42 5.97 1.05 4.27
N ILE A 43 6.65 0.07 3.67
CA ILE A 43 6.00 -0.88 2.75
C ILE A 43 4.97 -1.75 3.50
N PRO A 44 5.29 -2.36 4.66
CA PRO A 44 4.28 -3.09 5.43
C PRO A 44 3.12 -2.23 5.90
N LEU A 45 3.37 -0.97 6.28
CA LEU A 45 2.32 -0.07 6.73
C LEU A 45 1.34 0.27 5.60
N ILE A 46 1.83 0.51 4.38
CA ILE A 46 0.96 0.67 3.20
C ILE A 46 0.17 -0.62 2.95
N GLY A 47 0.82 -1.78 3.00
CA GLY A 47 0.16 -3.08 2.83
C GLY A 47 -0.97 -3.29 3.85
N ALA A 48 -0.73 -2.93 5.12
CA ALA A 48 -1.72 -3.01 6.19
C ALA A 48 -2.90 -2.05 5.95
N LEU A 49 -2.63 -0.79 5.59
CA LEU A 49 -3.67 0.18 5.21
C LEU A 49 -4.52 -0.35 4.05
N ASN A 50 -3.90 -1.02 3.09
CA ASN A 50 -4.59 -1.58 1.94
C ASN A 50 -5.50 -2.77 2.32
N ILE A 51 -5.06 -3.63 3.24
CA ILE A 51 -5.89 -4.71 3.80
C ILE A 51 -7.09 -4.15 4.55
N LEU A 52 -6.89 -3.10 5.36
CA LEU A 52 -7.97 -2.44 6.10
C LEU A 52 -8.99 -1.83 5.14
N SER A 53 -8.51 -1.11 4.12
CA SER A 53 -9.35 -0.51 3.10
C SER A 53 -10.15 -1.53 2.31
N PHE A 54 -9.53 -2.64 1.89
CA PHE A 54 -10.25 -3.70 1.19
C PHE A 54 -11.35 -4.30 2.07
N LYS A 55 -11.09 -4.50 3.38
CA LYS A 55 -12.12 -4.95 4.32
C LYS A 55 -13.29 -3.96 4.41
N MET A 56 -13.01 -2.66 4.50
CA MET A 56 -14.04 -1.62 4.52
C MET A 56 -14.90 -1.63 3.25
N LEU A 57 -14.27 -1.79 2.08
CA LEU A 57 -14.94 -1.80 0.78
C LEU A 57 -15.86 -3.01 0.61
N VAL A 58 -15.39 -4.21 0.99
CA VAL A 58 -16.20 -5.44 0.95
C VAL A 58 -17.43 -5.30 1.87
N ASN A 59 -17.24 -4.77 3.08
CA ASN A 59 -18.35 -4.55 4.01
C ASN A 59 -19.34 -3.46 3.54
N ALA A 60 -18.88 -2.46 2.78
CA ALA A 60 -19.73 -1.40 2.24
C ALA A 60 -20.55 -1.84 1.03
N LYS A 61 -20.02 -2.79 0.23
CA LYS A 61 -20.74 -3.41 -0.92
C LYS A 61 -22.06 -4.02 -0.47
N GLU A 62 -22.09 -4.68 0.67
CA GLU A 62 -23.28 -5.40 1.17
C GLU A 62 -24.49 -4.48 1.47
N LYS A 63 -24.28 -3.16 1.56
CA LYS A 63 -25.31 -2.21 2.00
C LYS A 63 -25.90 -1.38 0.86
N ASN A 64 -25.07 -0.70 0.06
CA ASN A 64 -25.53 0.18 -1.04
C ASN A 64 -24.35 0.66 -1.94
N PRO A 65 -24.50 0.77 -3.28
CA PRO A 65 -23.48 1.36 -4.16
C PRO A 65 -23.01 2.77 -3.77
N TYR A 66 -23.86 3.63 -3.21
CA TYR A 66 -23.44 4.95 -2.73
C TYR A 66 -22.48 4.87 -1.53
N GLN A 67 -22.70 3.90 -0.63
CA GLN A 67 -21.81 3.67 0.52
C GLN A 67 -20.47 3.11 0.08
N PHE A 68 -20.46 2.28 -0.98
CA PHE A 68 -19.23 1.79 -1.57
C PHE A 68 -18.36 2.93 -2.15
N VAL A 69 -18.95 3.82 -2.95
CA VAL A 69 -18.23 4.98 -3.51
C VAL A 69 -17.68 5.87 -2.39
N ASN A 70 -18.48 6.14 -1.35
CA ASN A 70 -18.02 6.93 -0.21
C ASN A 70 -16.88 6.23 0.54
N ALA A 71 -16.98 4.93 0.81
CA ALA A 71 -15.93 4.16 1.46
C ALA A 71 -14.64 4.12 0.63
N PHE A 72 -14.75 4.05 -0.70
CA PHE A 72 -13.61 4.13 -1.62
C PHE A 72 -12.93 5.49 -1.59
N THR A 73 -13.70 6.59 -1.67
CA THR A 73 -13.15 7.94 -1.59
C THR A 73 -12.49 8.21 -0.24
N VAL A 74 -13.10 7.79 0.88
CA VAL A 74 -12.52 7.93 2.22
C VAL A 74 -11.25 7.10 2.36
N SER A 75 -11.27 5.85 1.90
CA SER A 75 -10.09 4.97 1.88
C SER A 75 -8.92 5.60 1.12
N MET A 76 -9.16 6.09 -0.09
CA MET A 76 -8.14 6.75 -0.91
C MET A 76 -7.61 8.02 -0.23
N GLY A 77 -8.50 8.83 0.35
CA GLY A 77 -8.12 10.02 1.11
C GLY A 77 -7.22 9.72 2.31
N ILE A 78 -7.57 8.70 3.11
CA ILE A 78 -6.77 8.27 4.27
C ILE A 78 -5.39 7.79 3.83
N LYS A 79 -5.32 6.93 2.80
CA LYS A 79 -4.01 6.43 2.32
C LYS A 79 -3.15 7.55 1.74
N PHE A 80 -3.76 8.51 1.04
CA PHE A 80 -3.04 9.67 0.49
C PHE A 80 -2.52 10.59 1.60
N ALA A 81 -3.33 10.86 2.63
CA ALA A 81 -2.90 11.62 3.80
C ALA A 81 -1.78 10.89 4.57
N ALA A 82 -1.93 9.59 4.79
CA ALA A 82 -0.90 8.77 5.42
C ALA A 82 0.41 8.79 4.62
N ALA A 83 0.33 8.67 3.29
CA ALA A 83 1.47 8.80 2.40
C ALA A 83 2.18 10.15 2.54
N ALA A 84 1.42 11.24 2.55
CA ALA A 84 1.97 12.59 2.72
C ALA A 84 2.67 12.76 4.07
N ILE A 85 2.07 12.26 5.16
CA ILE A 85 2.66 12.31 6.51
C ILE A 85 3.95 11.49 6.56
N ILE A 86 3.95 10.28 6.01
CA ILE A 86 5.13 9.40 5.99
C ILE A 86 6.26 10.06 5.21
N LEU A 87 5.98 10.65 4.04
CA LEU A 87 6.97 11.39 3.27
C LEU A 87 7.49 12.62 4.04
N LEU A 88 6.62 13.35 4.72
CA LEU A 88 7.04 14.47 5.58
C LEU A 88 7.98 14.00 6.69
N VAL A 89 7.63 12.92 7.39
CA VAL A 89 8.44 12.37 8.48
C VAL A 89 9.78 11.86 7.95
N CYS A 90 9.81 11.12 6.84
CA CYS A 90 11.04 10.68 6.19
C CYS A 90 11.90 11.87 5.74
N GLY A 91 11.31 12.92 5.20
CA GLY A 91 12.02 14.12 4.75
C GLY A 91 12.60 14.97 5.89
N LEU A 92 11.97 14.93 7.06
CA LEU A 92 12.46 15.61 8.27
C LEU A 92 13.55 14.82 8.99
N LEU A 93 13.42 13.49 9.05
CA LEU A 93 14.32 12.62 9.83
C LEU A 93 15.59 12.21 9.06
N ASP A 94 15.53 12.05 7.74
CA ASP A 94 16.60 11.38 7.00
C ASP A 94 16.80 12.00 5.60
N LYS A 95 17.30 13.24 5.58
CA LYS A 95 17.41 14.07 4.35
C LYS A 95 18.23 13.41 3.23
N GLU A 96 19.29 12.69 3.57
CA GLU A 96 20.16 12.04 2.58
C GLU A 96 19.49 10.80 1.96
N ASN A 97 18.73 10.05 2.76
CA ASN A 97 18.02 8.84 2.34
C ASN A 97 16.58 9.08 1.88
N PHE A 98 16.11 10.33 1.92
CA PHE A 98 14.73 10.69 1.61
C PHE A 98 14.32 10.30 0.18
N ARG A 99 15.16 10.58 -0.81
CA ARG A 99 14.86 10.32 -2.24
C ARG A 99 14.61 8.84 -2.53
N PRO A 100 15.52 7.90 -2.19
CA PRO A 100 15.27 6.49 -2.43
C PRO A 100 14.07 5.97 -1.63
N ALA A 101 13.92 6.37 -0.37
CA ALA A 101 12.78 5.96 0.45
C ALA A 101 11.43 6.45 -0.13
N ALA A 102 11.36 7.70 -0.58
CA ALA A 102 10.18 8.28 -1.21
C ALA A 102 9.82 7.58 -2.53
N LEU A 103 10.83 7.23 -3.33
CA LEU A 103 10.61 6.50 -4.58
C LEU A 103 10.09 5.07 -4.32
N SER A 104 10.72 4.35 -3.38
CA SER A 104 10.24 3.03 -2.96
C SER A 104 8.81 3.08 -2.43
N PHE A 105 8.49 4.11 -1.63
CA PHE A 105 7.14 4.36 -1.14
C PHE A 105 6.13 4.56 -2.28
N GLY A 106 6.45 5.44 -3.23
CA GLY A 106 5.58 5.71 -4.38
C GLY A 106 5.31 4.46 -5.22
N CYS A 107 6.35 3.68 -5.51
CA CYS A 107 6.22 2.40 -6.22
C CYS A 107 5.36 1.41 -5.46
N ALA A 108 5.58 1.25 -4.14
CA ALA A 108 4.80 0.35 -3.31
C ALA A 108 3.32 0.78 -3.25
N TYR A 109 3.06 2.07 -3.03
CA TYR A 109 1.71 2.62 -3.03
C TYR A 109 0.95 2.31 -4.33
N MET A 110 1.58 2.54 -5.48
CA MET A 110 0.97 2.24 -6.78
C MET A 110 0.69 0.75 -6.96
N ALA A 111 1.64 -0.12 -6.62
CA ALA A 111 1.46 -1.57 -6.72
C ALA A 111 0.28 -2.07 -5.86
N PHE A 112 0.17 -1.55 -4.64
CA PHE A 112 -0.94 -1.85 -3.74
C PHE A 112 -2.27 -1.31 -4.26
N LEU A 113 -2.28 -0.11 -4.84
CA LEU A 113 -3.48 0.49 -5.43
C LEU A 113 -3.99 -0.34 -6.62
N PHE A 114 -3.08 -0.81 -7.49
CA PHE A 114 -3.44 -1.74 -8.57
C PHE A 114 -4.04 -3.04 -8.03
N LEU A 115 -3.45 -3.62 -6.99
CA LEU A 115 -3.97 -4.85 -6.37
C LEU A 115 -5.38 -4.64 -5.83
N GLU A 116 -5.62 -3.52 -5.13
CA GLU A 116 -6.93 -3.17 -4.59
C GLU A 116 -7.97 -3.03 -5.71
N VAL A 117 -7.68 -2.25 -6.77
CA VAL A 117 -8.60 -2.05 -7.89
C VAL A 117 -8.96 -3.37 -8.58
N ILE A 118 -7.99 -4.28 -8.77
CA ILE A 118 -8.24 -5.59 -9.39
C ILE A 118 -9.21 -6.42 -8.55
N PHE A 119 -8.97 -6.51 -7.24
CA PHE A 119 -9.80 -7.32 -6.35
C PHE A 119 -11.18 -6.70 -6.12
N VAL A 120 -11.24 -5.39 -5.97
CA VAL A 120 -12.51 -4.64 -5.86
C VAL A 120 -13.35 -4.85 -7.11
N LYS A 121 -12.77 -4.74 -8.32
CA LYS A 121 -13.49 -4.99 -9.58
C LYS A 121 -13.99 -6.44 -9.69
N LYS A 122 -13.20 -7.41 -9.22
CA LYS A 122 -13.63 -8.82 -9.17
C LYS A 122 -14.78 -9.00 -8.18
N GLU A 123 -14.68 -8.40 -7.00
CA GLU A 123 -15.72 -8.47 -5.98
C GLU A 123 -17.02 -7.83 -6.47
N LEU A 124 -16.99 -6.70 -7.17
CA LEU A 124 -18.19 -6.04 -7.72
C LEU A 124 -18.88 -6.82 -8.85
N ARG A 125 -18.17 -7.73 -9.53
CA ARG A 125 -18.75 -8.59 -10.57
C ARG A 125 -19.34 -9.89 -10.04
N SER A 126 -18.97 -10.29 -8.81
CA SER A 126 -19.47 -11.48 -8.13
C SER A 126 -20.72 -11.17 -7.31
#